data_AF-A0A1W9SY56-F1
#
_entry.id   AF-A0A1W9SY56-F1
#
_cell.length_a   1.000
_cell.length_b   1.000
_cell.length_c   1.000
_cell.angle_alpha   90.00
_cell.angle_beta   90.00
_cell.angle_gamma   90.00
#
_symmetry.space_group_name_H-M   'P 1'
#
loop_
_entity.id
_entity.type
_entity.pdbx_description
1 polymer ?
#
loop_
_entity_poly.entity_id
_entity_poly.type
_entity_poly.pdbx_seq_one_letter_code
_entity_poly.pdbx_strand_id
1 'polypeptide(L)'
;MASSGTDLFHLLKDIPGEVRAILKLARQGKVKIEFEHRGLEPMIAANDRISNRLSFAIVLASLVIGSGLIVLSGIPPKWHEIPVIGLAGFLVAGAMGFWLLISIMRSGRM
;
A
#
# COMPACT_ATOMS: atom_id res chain seq x y z
N MET A 1 28.61 48.35 -22.80
CA MET A 1 28.12 47.80 -24.09
C MET A 1 29.11 46.86 -24.77
N ALA A 2 30.42 46.88 -24.47
CA ALA A 2 31.40 45.99 -25.12
C ALA A 2 31.48 44.55 -24.57
N SER A 3 30.94 44.26 -23.37
CA SER A 3 30.99 42.92 -22.76
C SER A 3 29.98 41.94 -23.39
N SER A 4 28.81 42.43 -23.82
CA SER A 4 27.72 41.60 -24.33
C SER A 4 28.06 40.86 -25.63
N GLY A 5 28.94 41.43 -26.46
CA GLY A 5 29.39 40.79 -27.71
C GLY A 5 30.39 39.66 -27.47
N THR A 6 31.19 39.76 -26.41
CA THR A 6 32.17 38.73 -26.03
C THR A 6 31.47 37.54 -25.39
N ASP A 7 30.50 37.78 -24.52
CA ASP A 7 29.69 36.73 -23.89
C ASP A 7 28.88 35.91 -24.91
N LEU A 8 28.32 36.59 -25.93
CA LEU A 8 27.62 35.94 -27.03
C LEU A 8 28.55 35.05 -27.87
N PHE A 9 29.78 35.51 -28.10
CA PHE A 9 30.79 34.75 -28.84
C PHE A 9 31.26 33.49 -28.08
N HIS A 10 31.34 33.57 -26.74
CA HIS A 10 31.62 32.40 -25.91
C HIS A 10 30.47 31.38 -25.94
N LEU A 11 29.21 31.82 -25.80
CA LEU A 11 28.02 30.96 -25.93
C LEU A 11 27.95 30.23 -27.28
N LEU A 12 28.20 30.94 -28.39
CA LEU A 12 28.21 30.35 -29.74
C LEU A 12 29.33 29.32 -29.94
N LYS A 13 30.42 29.42 -29.17
CA LYS A 13 31.55 28.49 -29.23
C LYS A 13 31.30 27.21 -28.44
N ASP A 14 30.53 27.28 -27.36
CA ASP A 14 30.33 26.16 -26.43
C ASP A 14 29.09 25.30 -26.78
N ILE A 15 28.02 25.90 -27.32
CA ILE A 15 26.80 25.20 -27.81
C ILE A 15 27.09 23.97 -28.70
N PRO A 16 27.94 24.04 -29.75
CA PRO A 16 28.17 22.88 -30.62
C PRO A 16 28.80 21.69 -29.90
N GLY A 17 29.53 21.92 -28.81
CA GLY A 17 30.08 20.87 -27.95
C GLY A 17 28.98 20.12 -27.18
N GLU A 18 28.06 20.86 -26.58
CA GLU A 18 26.93 20.29 -25.84
C GLU A 18 25.97 19.51 -26.76
N VAL A 19 25.66 20.06 -27.94
CA VAL A 19 24.80 19.38 -28.93
C VAL A 19 25.43 18.05 -29.38
N ARG A 20 26.76 18.02 -29.59
CA ARG A 20 27.48 16.77 -29.91
C ARG A 20 27.42 15.77 -28.75
N ALA A 21 27.49 16.23 -27.51
CA ALA A 21 27.38 15.36 -26.34
C ALA A 21 25.99 14.70 -26.25
N ILE A 22 24.92 15.47 -26.44
CA ILE A 22 23.53 14.98 -26.46
C ILE A 22 23.32 13.99 -27.61
N LEU A 23 23.75 14.33 -28.84
CA LEU A 23 23.66 13.44 -29.99
C LEU A 23 24.45 12.16 -29.80
N LYS A 24 25.61 12.23 -29.12
CA LYS A 24 26.42 11.04 -28.79
C LYS A 24 25.70 10.15 -27.79
N LEU A 25 25.06 10.72 -26.76
CA LEU A 25 24.24 9.97 -25.80
C LEU A 25 23.04 9.30 -26.50
N ALA A 26 22.37 10.02 -27.41
CA ALA A 26 21.26 9.50 -28.22
C ALA A 26 21.70 8.37 -29.16
N ARG A 27 22.79 8.58 -29.91
CA ARG A 27 23.33 7.57 -30.84
C ARG A 27 23.86 6.33 -30.13
N GLN A 28 24.36 6.46 -28.90
CA GLN A 28 24.81 5.33 -28.08
C GLN A 28 23.64 4.62 -27.35
N GLY A 29 22.40 5.07 -27.52
CA GLY A 29 21.25 4.52 -26.78
C GLY A 29 21.35 4.71 -25.26
N LYS A 30 22.20 5.63 -24.80
CA LYS A 30 22.43 5.94 -23.38
C LYS A 30 21.46 7.01 -22.85
N VAL A 31 20.50 7.43 -23.68
CA VAL A 31 19.40 8.29 -23.25
C VAL A 31 18.52 7.46 -22.32
N LYS A 32 18.64 7.73 -21.02
CA LYS A 32 17.74 7.17 -20.01
C LYS A 32 16.54 8.10 -19.91
N ILE A 33 15.36 7.55 -20.16
CA ILE A 33 14.10 8.21 -19.81
C ILE A 33 13.78 7.73 -18.40
N GLU A 34 13.86 8.63 -17.42
CA GLU A 34 13.32 8.36 -16.09
C GLU A 34 11.80 8.48 -16.16
N PHE A 35 11.13 7.34 -16.25
CA PHE A 35 9.68 7.26 -16.12
C PHE A 35 9.32 7.36 -14.64
N GLU A 36 9.04 8.57 -14.17
CA GLU A 36 8.41 8.77 -12.87
C GLU A 36 6.92 8.44 -13.02
N HIS A 37 6.50 7.25 -12.56
CA HIS A 37 5.14 6.75 -12.74
C HIS A 37 4.16 7.41 -11.77
N ARG A 38 3.90 8.71 -11.98
CA ARG A 38 2.97 9.48 -11.15
C ARG A 38 1.54 9.01 -11.38
N GLY A 39 0.96 8.32 -10.40
CA GLY A 39 -0.44 7.87 -10.45
C GLY A 39 -0.66 6.40 -10.13
N LEU A 40 0.41 5.62 -9.93
CA LEU A 40 0.30 4.28 -9.35
C LEU A 40 0.18 4.33 -7.83
N GLU A 41 0.67 5.38 -7.16
CA GLU A 41 0.60 5.53 -5.71
C GLU A 41 -0.83 5.38 -5.15
N PRO A 42 -1.89 6.01 -5.73
CA PRO A 42 -3.25 5.83 -5.26
C PRO A 42 -3.74 4.38 -5.43
N MET A 43 -3.33 3.70 -6.51
CA MET A 43 -3.70 2.31 -6.78
C MET A 43 -3.03 1.37 -5.78
N ILE A 44 -1.74 1.57 -5.51
CA ILE A 44 -0.98 0.82 -4.50
C ILE A 44 -1.61 1.04 -3.12
N ALA A 45 -1.91 2.29 -2.75
CA ALA A 45 -2.57 2.60 -1.48
C ALA A 45 -3.98 2.03 -1.36
N ALA A 46 -4.73 1.90 -2.46
CA ALA A 46 -6.02 1.21 -2.47
C ALA A 46 -5.85 -0.30 -2.30
N ASN A 47 -4.88 -0.89 -3.00
CA ASN A 47 -4.55 -2.31 -2.90
C ASN A 47 -4.12 -2.70 -1.47
N ASP A 48 -3.29 -1.90 -0.82
CA ASP A 48 -2.86 -2.13 0.56
C ASP A 48 -4.05 -2.09 1.54
N ARG A 49 -4.97 -1.13 1.34
CA ARG A 49 -6.20 -1.03 2.14
C ARG A 49 -7.10 -2.25 1.97
N ILE A 50 -7.28 -2.72 0.74
CA ILE A 50 -8.09 -3.90 0.43
C ILE A 50 -7.43 -5.16 1.02
N SER A 51 -6.12 -5.32 0.81
CA SER A 51 -5.34 -6.45 1.33
C SER A 51 -5.45 -6.53 2.85
N ASN A 52 -5.26 -5.41 3.56
CA ASN A 52 -5.37 -5.39 5.02
C ASN A 52 -6.79 -5.73 5.49
N ARG A 53 -7.83 -5.20 4.83
CA ARG A 53 -9.23 -5.53 5.14
C ARG A 53 -9.53 -7.01 4.91
N LEU A 54 -8.99 -7.60 3.84
CA LEU A 54 -9.16 -9.00 3.51
C LEU A 54 -8.47 -9.91 4.54
N SER A 55 -7.20 -9.64 4.86
CA SER A 55 -6.47 -10.39 5.89
C SER A 55 -7.22 -10.39 7.23
N PHE A 56 -7.74 -9.23 7.63
CA PHE A 56 -8.51 -9.12 8.86
C PHE A 56 -9.84 -9.88 8.80
N ALA A 57 -10.56 -9.82 7.67
CA ALA A 57 -11.80 -10.58 7.47
C ALA A 57 -11.57 -12.10 7.55
N ILE A 58 -10.45 -12.59 6.99
CA ILE A 58 -10.08 -14.01 7.05
C ILE A 58 -9.78 -14.44 8.49
N VAL A 59 -8.98 -13.66 9.23
CA VAL A 59 -8.68 -13.93 10.65
C VAL A 59 -9.95 -13.92 11.50
N LEU A 60 -10.86 -12.98 11.24
CA LEU A 60 -12.14 -12.93 11.93
C LEU A 60 -12.99 -14.17 11.62
N ALA A 61 -13.11 -14.55 10.35
CA ALA A 61 -13.88 -15.72 9.95
C ALA A 61 -13.31 -17.02 10.55
N SER A 62 -11.99 -17.20 10.53
CA SER A 62 -11.35 -18.38 11.12
C SER A 62 -11.53 -18.42 12.64
N LEU A 63 -11.49 -17.27 13.32
CA LEU A 63 -11.75 -17.18 14.75
C LEU A 63 -13.21 -17.54 15.08
N VAL A 64 -14.19 -17.01 14.35
CA VAL A 64 -15.61 -17.33 14.54
C VAL A 64 -15.86 -18.83 14.33
N ILE A 65 -15.36 -19.39 13.23
CA ILE A 65 -15.53 -20.81 12.90
C ILE A 65 -14.83 -21.69 13.93
N GLY A 66 -13.57 -21.41 14.25
CA GLY A 66 -12.80 -22.16 15.23
C GLY A 66 -13.43 -22.13 16.62
N SER A 67 -13.93 -20.97 17.04
CA SER A 67 -14.63 -20.84 18.32
C SER A 67 -15.92 -21.63 18.34
N GLY A 68 -16.71 -21.60 17.25
CA GLY A 68 -17.94 -22.40 17.12
C GLY A 68 -17.67 -23.90 17.18
N LEU A 69 -16.59 -24.36 16.54
CA LEU A 69 -16.16 -25.76 16.64
C LEU A 69 -15.77 -26.14 18.07
N ILE A 70 -15.06 -25.26 18.79
CA ILE A 70 -14.71 -25.51 20.20
C ILE A 70 -15.97 -25.61 21.05
N VAL A 71 -16.95 -24.73 20.84
CA VAL A 71 -18.23 -24.80 21.57
C VAL A 71 -18.92 -26.15 21.36
N LEU A 72 -18.94 -26.66 20.12
CA LEU A 72 -19.56 -27.94 19.79
C LEU A 72 -18.74 -29.15 20.30
N SER A 73 -17.43 -29.03 20.38
CA SER A 73 -16.52 -30.12 20.78
C SER A 73 -16.65 -30.55 22.24
N GLY A 74 -17.29 -29.73 23.10
CA GLY A 74 -17.51 -30.07 24.50
C GLY A 74 -16.21 -30.21 25.30
N ILE A 75 -15.13 -29.55 24.90
CA ILE A 75 -13.84 -29.58 25.62
C ILE A 75 -13.98 -28.86 26.98
N PRO A 76 -13.61 -29.49 28.11
CA PRO A 76 -13.54 -28.82 29.41
C PRO A 76 -12.37 -27.81 29.46
N PRO A 77 -12.45 -26.71 30.24
CA PRO A 77 -13.47 -26.36 31.23
C PRO A 77 -14.75 -25.81 30.60
N LYS A 78 -15.89 -26.27 31.13
CA LYS A 78 -17.23 -25.84 30.71
C LYS A 78 -17.88 -24.98 31.79
N TRP A 79 -18.70 -24.04 31.37
CA TRP A 79 -19.63 -23.31 32.22
C TRP A 79 -21.03 -23.45 31.64
N HIS A 80 -21.98 -24.00 32.41
CA HIS A 80 -23.34 -24.31 31.93
C HIS A 80 -23.35 -25.13 30.62
N GLU A 81 -22.57 -26.20 30.55
CA GLU A 81 -22.38 -27.04 29.34
C GLU A 81 -21.69 -26.38 28.13
N ILE A 82 -21.31 -25.11 28.22
CA ILE A 82 -20.61 -24.39 27.15
C ILE A 82 -19.11 -24.30 27.47
N PRO A 83 -18.21 -24.76 26.56
CA PRO A 83 -16.77 -24.58 26.70
C PRO A 83 -16.37 -23.09 26.85
N VAL A 84 -15.69 -22.77 27.94
CA VAL A 84 -15.31 -21.38 28.28
C VAL A 84 -14.38 -20.79 27.22
N ILE A 85 -13.48 -21.61 26.67
CA ILE A 85 -12.54 -21.23 25.60
C ILE A 85 -13.31 -20.83 24.34
N GLY A 86 -14.33 -21.59 23.97
CA GLY A 86 -15.17 -21.30 22.81
C GLY A 86 -16.05 -20.06 23.02
N LEU A 87 -16.47 -19.79 24.25
CA LEU A 87 -17.18 -18.54 24.57
C LEU A 87 -16.25 -17.32 24.48
N ALA A 88 -15.05 -17.42 25.07
CA ALA A 88 -14.06 -16.35 25.06
C ALA A 88 -13.62 -16.00 23.63
N GLY A 89 -13.33 -17.01 22.80
CA GLY A 89 -13.00 -16.80 21.39
C GLY A 89 -14.14 -16.11 20.62
N PHE A 90 -15.39 -16.43 20.92
CA PHE A 90 -16.56 -15.84 20.26
C PHE A 90 -16.77 -14.38 20.69
N LEU A 91 -16.54 -14.06 21.97
CA LEU A 91 -16.55 -12.68 22.48
C LEU A 91 -15.45 -11.83 21.84
N VAL A 92 -14.24 -12.37 21.74
CA VAL A 92 -13.12 -11.69 21.06
C VAL A 92 -13.43 -11.48 19.59
N ALA A 93 -13.95 -12.50 18.90
CA ALA A 93 -14.37 -12.37 17.51
C ALA A 93 -15.47 -11.30 17.35
N GLY A 94 -16.47 -11.28 18.22
CA GLY A 94 -17.52 -10.26 18.24
C GLY A 94 -16.95 -8.85 18.40
N ALA A 95 -16.04 -8.64 19.35
CA ALA A 95 -15.38 -7.36 19.57
C ALA A 95 -14.53 -6.93 18.36
N MET A 96 -13.74 -7.84 17.78
CA MET A 96 -12.95 -7.58 16.58
C MET A 96 -13.82 -7.26 15.36
N GLY A 97 -14.91 -8.00 15.17
CA GLY A 97 -15.87 -7.77 14.09
C GLY A 97 -16.59 -6.43 14.24
N PHE A 98 -16.99 -6.08 15.47
CA PHE A 98 -17.62 -4.80 15.76
C PHE A 98 -16.64 -3.63 15.54
N TRP A 99 -15.39 -3.77 15.99
CA TRP A 99 -14.33 -2.79 15.71
C TRP A 99 -14.09 -2.60 14.21
N LEU A 100 -14.03 -3.71 13.46
CA LEU A 100 -13.89 -3.66 12.00
C LEU A 100 -15.05 -2.92 11.33
N LEU A 101 -16.29 -3.21 11.75
CA LEU A 101 -17.48 -2.54 11.24
C LEU A 101 -17.39 -1.02 11.46
N ILE A 102 -17.03 -0.60 12.68
CA ILE A 102 -16.82 0.81 13.02
C ILE A 102 -15.71 1.42 12.16
N SER A 103 -14.60 0.71 11.98
CA SER A 103 -13.47 1.18 11.18
C SER A 103 -13.86 1.42 9.71
N ILE A 104 -14.65 0.51 9.12
CA ILE A 104 -15.14 0.64 7.75
C ILE A 104 -16.09 1.83 7.64
N MET A 105 -17.04 1.96 8.58
CA MET A 105 -17.99 3.09 8.60
C MET A 105 -17.29 4.44 8.80
N ARG A 106 -16.23 4.48 9.63
CA ARG A 106 -15.46 5.71 9.87
C ARG A 106 -14.56 6.06 8.69
N SER A 107 -14.04 5.07 7.97
CA SER A 107 -13.18 5.25 6.79
C SER A 107 -13.94 5.67 5.52
N GLY A 108 -15.28 5.55 5.50
CA GLY A 108 -16.13 6.04 4.40
C GLY A 108 -16.31 7.57 4.37
N ARG A 109 -15.66 8.32 5.27
CA ARG A 109 -15.55 9.77 5.24
C ARG A 109 -14.13 10.18 4.89
N MET A 110 -13.77 10.14 3.60
CA MET A 110 -12.79 11.01 2.93
C MET A 110 -13.13 11.08 1.45
#